data_AF-A0A8I1HV53-F1
#
_entry.id   AF-A0A8I1HV53-F1
#
_cell.length_a   1.000
_cell.length_b   1.000
_cell.length_c   1.000
_cell.angle_alpha   90.00
_cell.angle_beta   90.00
_cell.angle_gamma   90.00
#
_symmetry.space_group_name_H-M   'P 1'
#
loop_
_entity.id
_entity.type
_entity.pdbx_description
1 polymer ?
#
loop_
_entity_poly.entity_id
_entity_poly.type
_entity_poly.pdbx_seq_one_letter_code
_entity_poly.pdbx_strand_id
1 'polypeptide(L)'
;MVSLQRGFDLAKEARIPGPFRILSAGKSGETHNEAKVKGPGFAIGRATNLGKPQWSDEDFWPLNTTLFATDFHGNDPRWLFYWFENADLTGFDSGSVQPMLNRNYIAGISINLPPIEEQTAIATMLRSLDDKIAANNRAKGIALDLIKALGGKPTNTVKLSVLCERSTHSIKPETIEAKAVLHYSLPAFDLGAPAQEDPATIKSNKFSLEHPCVLLSKLNPHTPRIWSVPVINEDVPMIASSEFVVLQPTTCRQAQLFAATAQPELFHHLESLTGGTSKSHQRVRPADILTSEVPDTRTLSAEESQMLESLTLRFESLVVENQALVRTRDELLPLLMSGRITVGEAEDAADEAASES
;
A
#
# COMPACT_ATOMS: atom_id res chain seq x y z
N MET A 1 -13.43 -11.04 27.34
CA MET A 1 -12.58 -10.01 26.72
C MET A 1 -13.42 -8.92 26.05
N VAL A 2 -14.28 -9.22 25.07
CA VAL A 2 -15.10 -8.22 24.37
C VAL A 2 -16.50 -8.78 24.05
N SER A 3 -17.53 -7.94 24.09
CA SER A 3 -18.88 -8.29 23.60
C SER A 3 -19.03 -7.87 22.13
N LEU A 4 -19.46 -8.81 21.28
CA LEU A 4 -19.63 -8.58 19.84
C LEU A 4 -21.09 -8.75 19.41
N GLN A 5 -21.58 -7.82 18.57
CA GLN A 5 -22.94 -7.84 18.03
C GLN A 5 -22.94 -7.76 16.51
N ARG A 6 -23.90 -8.42 15.85
CA ARG A 6 -24.13 -8.30 14.39
C ARG A 6 -24.44 -6.84 14.05
N GLY A 7 -23.80 -6.31 13.01
CA GLY A 7 -24.13 -5.00 12.46
C GLY A 7 -25.51 -4.93 11.80
N PHE A 8 -25.78 -3.79 11.18
CA PHE A 8 -27.10 -3.39 10.68
C PHE A 8 -27.20 -3.54 9.16
N ASP A 9 -28.40 -3.88 8.68
CA ASP A 9 -28.68 -3.96 7.25
C ASP A 9 -28.72 -2.54 6.64
N LEU A 10 -27.97 -2.32 5.56
CA LEU A 10 -27.97 -1.07 4.78
C LEU A 10 -27.67 -1.38 3.30
N ALA A 11 -28.74 -1.39 2.51
CA ALA A 11 -28.69 -1.66 1.07
C ALA A 11 -27.86 -0.59 0.33
N LYS A 12 -27.23 -0.94 -0.79
CA LYS A 12 -26.35 -0.02 -1.54
C LYS A 12 -27.08 1.22 -2.01
N GLU A 13 -28.31 1.05 -2.45
CA GLU A 13 -29.17 2.09 -3.01
C GLU A 13 -29.64 3.09 -1.92
N ALA A 14 -29.59 2.69 -0.65
CA ALA A 14 -29.93 3.52 0.50
C ALA A 14 -28.73 4.28 1.08
N ARG A 15 -27.51 4.04 0.57
CA ARG A 15 -26.29 4.71 1.06
C ARG A 15 -26.22 6.11 0.50
N ILE A 16 -26.43 7.07 1.39
CA ILE A 16 -26.23 8.50 1.10
C ILE A 16 -24.83 8.89 1.57
N PRO A 17 -23.95 9.42 0.69
CA PRO A 17 -22.62 9.88 1.10
C PRO A 17 -22.70 10.88 2.27
N GLY A 18 -21.82 10.70 3.26
CA GLY A 18 -21.80 11.53 4.46
C GLY A 18 -20.52 11.39 5.26
N PRO A 19 -20.48 11.89 6.51
CA PRO A 19 -19.25 11.89 7.31
C PRO A 19 -18.94 10.52 7.93
N PHE A 20 -19.94 9.67 8.16
CA PHE A 20 -19.77 8.45 8.95
C PHE A 20 -19.31 7.29 8.09
N ARG A 21 -18.30 6.56 8.56
CA ARG A 21 -17.77 5.40 7.83
C ARG A 21 -18.72 4.22 7.92
N ILE A 22 -18.85 3.48 6.81
CA ILE A 22 -19.50 2.17 6.78
C ILE A 22 -18.40 1.11 6.97
N LEU A 23 -18.48 0.35 8.06
CA LEU A 23 -17.57 -0.78 8.30
C LEU A 23 -18.19 -2.05 7.72
N SER A 24 -17.48 -2.71 6.81
CA SER A 24 -17.96 -3.91 6.10
C SER A 24 -16.93 -5.03 6.19
N ALA A 25 -17.34 -6.28 5.99
CA ALA A 25 -16.41 -7.39 5.90
C ALA A 25 -15.55 -7.39 4.61
N GLY A 26 -15.88 -6.53 3.64
CA GLY A 26 -15.24 -6.48 2.33
C GLY A 26 -14.42 -5.21 2.18
N LYS A 27 -14.56 -4.54 1.02
CA LYS A 27 -13.93 -3.23 0.79
C LYS A 27 -14.42 -2.21 1.83
N SER A 28 -13.47 -1.60 2.51
CA SER A 28 -13.68 -0.42 3.34
C SER A 28 -13.69 0.84 2.45
N GLY A 29 -14.39 1.89 2.89
CA GLY A 29 -14.29 3.22 2.28
C GLY A 29 -15.60 3.89 1.86
N GLU A 30 -16.73 3.19 1.90
CA GLU A 30 -18.03 3.84 1.73
C GLU A 30 -18.43 4.61 2.99
N THR A 31 -19.16 5.70 2.81
CA THR A 31 -19.68 6.52 3.91
C THR A 31 -21.20 6.64 3.87
N HIS A 32 -21.76 6.99 5.02
CA HIS A 32 -23.16 7.27 5.20
C HIS A 32 -23.38 8.60 5.93
N ASN A 33 -24.55 9.20 5.74
CA ASN A 33 -24.96 10.41 6.45
C ASN A 33 -25.45 10.13 7.89
N GLU A 34 -25.70 8.87 8.24
CA GLU A 34 -26.08 8.44 9.60
C GLU A 34 -25.12 7.38 10.15
N ALA A 35 -24.96 7.39 11.48
CA ALA A 35 -24.25 6.35 12.23
C ALA A 35 -25.22 5.55 13.10
N LYS A 36 -24.88 4.29 13.37
CA LYS A 36 -25.62 3.42 14.31
C LYS A 36 -24.88 3.15 15.60
N VAL A 37 -23.56 3.36 15.60
CA VAL A 37 -22.68 3.07 16.72
C VAL A 37 -21.81 4.29 17.00
N LYS A 38 -21.69 4.63 18.28
CA LYS A 38 -20.81 5.70 18.74
C LYS A 38 -19.35 5.24 18.72
N GLY A 39 -18.49 6.07 18.16
CA GLY A 39 -17.04 5.84 18.20
C GLY A 39 -16.42 6.31 19.53
N PRO A 40 -15.13 6.01 19.76
CA PRO A 40 -14.27 5.16 18.94
C PRO A 40 -14.56 3.66 19.14
N GLY A 41 -14.32 2.85 18.11
CA GLY A 41 -14.49 1.40 18.20
C GLY A 41 -14.12 0.65 16.92
N PHE A 42 -14.36 -0.66 16.92
CA PHE A 42 -14.06 -1.51 15.77
C PHE A 42 -15.15 -2.52 15.44
N ALA A 43 -15.09 -3.04 14.22
CA ALA A 43 -15.88 -4.18 13.78
C ALA A 43 -15.01 -5.20 13.04
N ILE A 44 -15.29 -6.48 13.22
CA ILE A 44 -14.58 -7.60 12.57
C ILE A 44 -15.41 -8.20 11.44
N GLY A 45 -14.74 -8.68 10.39
CA GLY A 45 -15.39 -9.40 9.29
C GLY A 45 -16.07 -10.68 9.75
N ARG A 46 -17.35 -10.86 9.41
CA ARG A 46 -18.13 -12.07 9.75
C ARG A 46 -18.17 -13.12 8.63
N ALA A 47 -18.07 -12.70 7.37
CA ALA A 47 -18.24 -13.57 6.21
C ALA A 47 -17.05 -13.51 5.24
N THR A 48 -16.68 -12.32 4.78
CA THR A 48 -15.42 -12.05 4.05
C THR A 48 -14.38 -11.47 5.01
N ASN A 49 -13.08 -11.62 4.72
CA ASN A 49 -11.98 -11.18 5.62
C ASN A 49 -12.24 -11.59 7.08
N LEU A 50 -12.52 -12.88 7.28
CA LEU A 50 -13.01 -13.44 8.53
C LEU A 50 -12.14 -13.02 9.72
N GLY A 51 -12.74 -12.42 10.74
CA GLY A 51 -12.06 -12.01 11.96
C GLY A 51 -11.21 -10.76 11.84
N LYS A 52 -10.94 -10.26 10.62
CA LYS A 52 -10.08 -9.08 10.44
C LYS A 52 -10.81 -7.81 10.87
N PRO A 53 -10.20 -7.00 11.76
CA PRO A 53 -10.84 -5.83 12.32
C PRO A 53 -10.75 -4.61 11.39
N GLN A 54 -11.70 -3.69 11.54
CA GLN A 54 -11.68 -2.35 10.98
C GLN A 54 -11.99 -1.34 12.08
N TRP A 55 -11.13 -0.33 12.19
CA TRP A 55 -11.23 0.71 13.20
C TRP A 55 -11.98 1.95 12.70
N SER A 56 -12.70 2.63 13.60
CA SER A 56 -13.23 3.98 13.42
C SER A 56 -12.98 4.82 14.66
N ASP A 57 -12.31 5.97 14.49
CA ASP A 57 -12.15 6.98 15.54
C ASP A 57 -13.43 7.82 15.74
N GLU A 58 -14.29 7.85 14.73
CA GLU A 58 -15.58 8.55 14.74
C GLU A 58 -16.76 7.57 14.82
N ASP A 59 -17.97 8.11 15.00
CA ASP A 59 -19.22 7.37 14.87
C ASP A 59 -19.31 6.65 13.51
N PHE A 60 -19.90 5.46 13.49
CA PHE A 60 -19.87 4.61 12.29
C PHE A 60 -21.12 3.75 12.14
N TRP A 61 -21.25 3.16 10.95
CA TRP A 61 -22.27 2.18 10.62
C TRP A 61 -21.61 0.81 10.36
N PRO A 62 -21.68 -0.16 11.29
CA PRO A 62 -21.25 -1.51 11.01
C PRO A 62 -22.32 -2.24 10.18
N LEU A 63 -21.96 -2.80 9.04
CA LEU A 63 -22.87 -3.58 8.22
C LEU A 63 -23.18 -4.94 8.86
N ASN A 64 -24.31 -5.51 8.49
CA ASN A 64 -24.72 -6.87 8.80
C ASN A 64 -23.67 -7.96 8.49
N THR A 65 -22.73 -7.66 7.59
CA THR A 65 -21.56 -8.50 7.26
C THR A 65 -20.48 -8.50 8.34
N THR A 66 -20.58 -7.68 9.38
CA THR A 66 -19.59 -7.54 10.46
C THR A 66 -20.16 -7.91 11.82
N LEU A 67 -19.26 -8.15 12.77
CA LEU A 67 -19.53 -8.12 14.21
C LEU A 67 -18.82 -6.91 14.83
N PHE A 68 -19.55 -5.98 15.44
CA PHE A 68 -18.94 -4.80 16.08
C PHE A 68 -18.84 -4.95 17.59
N ALA A 69 -17.83 -4.31 18.18
CA ALA A 69 -17.61 -4.30 19.63
C ALA A 69 -18.65 -3.40 20.31
N THR A 70 -19.29 -3.94 21.36
CA THR A 70 -20.34 -3.26 22.15
C THR A 70 -19.92 -2.97 23.57
N ASP A 71 -19.00 -3.78 24.11
CA ASP A 71 -18.45 -3.64 25.45
C ASP A 71 -17.05 -4.25 25.47
N PHE A 72 -16.08 -3.51 26.00
CA PHE A 72 -14.68 -3.91 26.09
C PHE A 72 -14.33 -4.55 27.45
N HIS A 73 -15.27 -4.60 28.39
CA HIS A 73 -15.09 -5.23 29.72
C HIS A 73 -13.85 -4.73 30.47
N GLY A 74 -13.55 -3.42 30.37
CA GLY A 74 -12.40 -2.79 31.01
C GLY A 74 -11.06 -2.98 30.30
N ASN A 75 -11.02 -3.61 29.13
CA ASN A 75 -9.82 -3.75 28.30
C ASN A 75 -9.63 -2.55 27.39
N ASP A 76 -8.39 -2.31 26.95
CA ASP A 76 -8.07 -1.26 26.00
C ASP A 76 -8.67 -1.60 24.61
N PRO A 77 -9.54 -0.75 24.04
CA PRO A 77 -10.18 -1.02 22.76
C PRO A 77 -9.20 -1.18 21.58
N ARG A 78 -8.08 -0.45 21.58
CA ARG A 78 -7.06 -0.51 20.52
C ARG A 78 -6.20 -1.76 20.67
N TRP A 79 -5.86 -2.17 21.89
CA TRP A 79 -5.20 -3.45 22.14
C TRP A 79 -6.06 -4.61 21.62
N LEU A 80 -7.37 -4.58 21.89
CA LEU A 80 -8.31 -5.57 21.35
C LEU A 80 -8.34 -5.58 19.82
N PHE A 81 -8.31 -4.40 19.19
CA PHE A 81 -8.21 -4.28 17.75
C PHE A 81 -6.95 -5.01 17.22
N TYR A 82 -5.78 -4.74 17.79
CA TYR A 82 -4.52 -5.41 17.39
C TYR A 82 -4.53 -6.92 17.68
N TRP A 83 -5.18 -7.33 18.76
CA TRP A 83 -5.36 -8.75 19.06
C TRP A 83 -6.14 -9.45 17.95
N PHE A 84 -7.26 -8.87 17.48
CA PHE A 84 -8.02 -9.43 16.35
C PHE A 84 -7.26 -9.36 15.02
N GLU A 85 -6.39 -8.37 14.84
CA GLU A 85 -5.56 -8.26 13.65
C GLU A 85 -4.55 -9.41 13.56
N ASN A 86 -3.94 -9.76 14.70
CA ASN A 86 -2.96 -10.84 14.84
C ASN A 86 -3.61 -12.24 14.97
N ALA A 87 -4.86 -12.33 15.44
CA ALA A 87 -5.51 -13.61 15.65
C ALA A 87 -5.81 -14.35 14.33
N ASP A 88 -5.43 -15.62 14.27
CA ASP A 88 -5.94 -16.54 13.24
C ASP A 88 -7.26 -17.14 13.69
N LEU A 89 -8.35 -16.63 13.10
CA LEU A 89 -9.72 -17.08 13.41
C LEU A 89 -10.30 -18.00 12.33
N THR A 90 -9.48 -18.48 11.39
CA THR A 90 -9.95 -19.34 10.28
C THR A 90 -10.54 -20.67 10.77
N GLY A 91 -10.01 -21.24 11.85
CA GLY A 91 -10.51 -22.49 12.46
C GLY A 91 -11.79 -22.37 13.30
N PHE A 92 -12.37 -21.17 13.41
CA PHE A 92 -13.63 -20.91 14.13
C PHE A 92 -14.79 -20.60 13.18
N ASP A 93 -14.66 -21.01 11.92
CA ASP A 93 -15.73 -20.96 10.94
C ASP A 93 -16.80 -22.02 11.25
N SER A 94 -18.05 -21.69 10.92
CA SER A 94 -19.21 -22.56 11.21
C SER A 94 -20.00 -22.96 9.97
N GLY A 95 -19.52 -22.58 8.77
CA GLY A 95 -20.24 -22.79 7.51
C GLY A 95 -19.55 -23.82 6.62
N SER A 96 -20.30 -24.85 6.21
CA SER A 96 -19.83 -25.92 5.32
C SER A 96 -19.60 -25.50 3.86
N VAL A 97 -20.09 -24.33 3.45
CA VAL A 97 -20.01 -23.80 2.07
C VAL A 97 -19.52 -22.33 2.03
N GLN A 98 -19.73 -21.54 3.09
CA GLN A 98 -19.15 -20.20 3.27
C GLN A 98 -18.72 -19.99 4.72
N PRO A 99 -17.46 -19.62 5.01
CA PRO A 99 -16.99 -19.42 6.37
C PRO A 99 -17.74 -18.26 7.02
N MET A 100 -18.37 -18.53 8.16
CA MET A 100 -19.08 -17.52 8.94
C MET A 100 -18.64 -17.59 10.40
N LEU A 101 -18.12 -16.47 10.91
CA LEU A 101 -17.61 -16.38 12.27
C LEU A 101 -18.80 -16.38 13.24
N ASN A 102 -18.87 -17.38 14.11
CA ASN A 102 -19.91 -17.44 15.14
C ASN A 102 -19.38 -16.78 16.43
N ARG A 103 -20.11 -15.78 16.92
CA ARG A 103 -19.77 -15.04 18.15
C ARG A 103 -19.54 -15.96 19.36
N ASN A 104 -20.22 -17.10 19.41
CA ASN A 104 -20.13 -18.03 20.54
C ASN A 104 -18.77 -18.74 20.58
N TYR A 105 -18.10 -18.92 19.45
CA TYR A 105 -16.76 -19.53 19.40
C TYR A 105 -15.67 -18.55 19.86
N ILE A 106 -15.82 -17.26 19.54
CA ILE A 106 -14.89 -16.21 19.98
C ILE A 106 -14.91 -16.06 21.50
N ALA A 107 -16.09 -16.19 22.12
CA ALA A 107 -16.24 -16.07 23.57
C ALA A 107 -15.47 -17.16 24.36
N GLY A 108 -15.14 -18.29 23.72
CA GLY A 108 -14.41 -19.40 24.33
C GLY A 108 -12.89 -19.37 24.13
N ILE A 109 -12.35 -18.35 23.45
CA ILE A 109 -10.91 -18.28 23.20
C ILE A 109 -10.19 -17.86 24.49
N SER A 110 -9.35 -18.77 25.00
CA SER A 110 -8.42 -18.47 26.08
C SER A 110 -7.27 -17.61 25.55
N ILE A 111 -7.04 -16.48 26.20
CA ILE A 111 -5.97 -15.54 25.86
C ILE A 111 -5.14 -15.27 27.11
N ASN A 112 -3.86 -14.99 26.92
CA ASN A 112 -3.07 -14.33 27.94
C ASN A 112 -3.47 -12.84 27.93
N LEU A 113 -4.25 -12.41 28.92
CA LEU A 113 -4.74 -11.04 29.00
C LEU A 113 -3.77 -10.22 29.89
N PRO A 114 -2.96 -9.33 29.32
CA PRO A 114 -2.05 -8.51 30.11
C PRO A 114 -2.82 -7.46 30.94
N PRO A 115 -2.21 -6.88 31.99
CA PRO A 115 -2.79 -5.75 32.73
C PRO A 115 -3.10 -4.56 31.81
N ILE A 116 -4.07 -3.73 32.20
CA ILE A 116 -4.54 -2.59 31.38
C ILE A 116 -3.41 -1.61 31.02
N GLU A 117 -2.43 -1.43 31.91
CA GLU A 117 -1.27 -0.56 31.67
C GLU A 117 -0.42 -1.09 30.51
N GLU A 118 -0.16 -2.39 30.49
CA GLU A 118 0.59 -3.06 29.42
C GLU A 118 -0.22 -3.09 28.11
N GLN A 119 -1.53 -3.32 28.18
CA GLN A 119 -2.42 -3.20 27.01
C GLN A 119 -2.31 -1.81 26.37
N THR A 120 -2.39 -0.78 27.19
CA THR A 120 -2.33 0.63 26.76
C THR A 120 -0.97 0.96 26.15
N ALA A 121 0.12 0.48 26.75
CA ALA A 121 1.48 0.69 26.23
C ALA A 121 1.65 0.05 24.85
N ILE A 122 1.27 -1.23 24.71
CA ILE A 122 1.35 -1.96 23.44
C ILE A 122 0.49 -1.28 22.36
N ALA A 123 -0.76 -0.94 22.71
CA ALA A 123 -1.67 -0.28 21.79
C ALA A 123 -1.16 1.08 21.33
N THR A 124 -0.54 1.85 22.23
CA THR A 124 0.04 3.16 21.91
C THR A 124 1.22 3.05 20.96
N MET A 125 2.13 2.09 21.20
CA MET A 125 3.27 1.84 20.32
C MET A 125 2.83 1.41 18.92
N LEU A 126 1.96 0.41 18.80
CA LEU A 126 1.49 -0.05 17.48
C LEU A 126 0.70 1.05 16.75
N ARG A 127 -0.11 1.82 17.49
CA ARG A 127 -0.85 2.95 16.91
C ARG A 127 0.08 4.04 16.41
N SER A 128 1.18 4.34 17.10
CA SER A 128 2.12 5.37 16.64
C SER A 128 2.75 5.00 15.30
N LEU A 129 3.07 3.71 15.08
CA LEU A 129 3.54 3.19 13.81
C LEU A 129 2.47 3.32 12.71
N ASP A 130 1.23 2.89 12.97
CA ASP A 130 0.13 3.01 12.00
C ASP A 130 -0.20 4.48 11.66
N ASP A 131 -0.22 5.35 12.67
CA ASP A 131 -0.46 6.79 12.52
C ASP A 131 0.61 7.42 11.61
N LYS A 132 1.88 7.02 11.80
CA LYS A 132 3.01 7.47 10.98
C LYS A 132 2.94 6.94 9.55
N ILE A 133 2.61 5.65 9.36
CA ILE A 133 2.39 5.04 8.04
C ILE A 133 1.29 5.80 7.29
N ALA A 134 0.17 6.07 7.96
CA ALA A 134 -0.94 6.82 7.40
C ALA A 134 -0.56 8.26 7.05
N ALA A 135 0.20 8.94 7.90
CA ALA A 135 0.71 10.30 7.64
C ALA A 135 1.63 10.35 6.42
N ASN A 136 2.57 9.41 6.32
CA ASN A 136 3.50 9.30 5.20
C ASN A 136 2.76 8.96 3.90
N ASN A 137 1.75 8.09 3.93
CA ASN A 137 0.92 7.79 2.76
C ASN A 137 0.14 9.03 2.28
N ARG A 138 -0.38 9.86 3.19
CA ARG A 138 -1.01 11.15 2.84
C ARG A 138 0.00 12.10 2.20
N ALA A 139 1.18 12.25 2.81
CA ALA A 139 2.24 13.10 2.28
C ALA A 139 2.72 12.63 0.90
N LYS A 140 2.83 11.31 0.69
CA LYS A 140 3.17 10.69 -0.59
C LYS A 140 2.13 11.03 -1.67
N GLY A 141 0.84 10.93 -1.33
CA GLY A 141 -0.26 11.32 -2.24
C GLY A 141 -0.17 12.78 -2.66
N ILE A 142 0.00 13.68 -1.69
CA ILE A 142 0.16 15.13 -1.95
C ILE A 142 1.38 15.41 -2.82
N ALA A 143 2.52 14.75 -2.54
CA ALA A 143 3.73 14.91 -3.35
C ALA A 143 3.48 14.47 -4.81
N LEU A 144 2.81 13.34 -5.02
CA LEU A 144 2.45 12.87 -6.37
C LEU A 144 1.52 13.83 -7.10
N ASP A 145 0.53 14.40 -6.41
CA ASP A 145 -0.39 15.38 -7.00
C ASP A 145 0.35 16.66 -7.43
N LEU A 146 1.32 17.14 -6.63
CA LEU A 146 2.18 18.26 -6.99
C LEU A 146 3.12 17.93 -8.17
N ILE A 147 3.71 16.73 -8.18
CA ILE A 147 4.53 16.24 -9.31
C ILE A 147 3.72 16.24 -10.60
N LYS A 148 2.48 15.72 -10.57
CA LYS A 148 1.57 15.72 -11.72
C LYS A 148 1.21 17.13 -12.16
N ALA A 149 0.86 18.01 -11.21
CA ALA A 149 0.51 19.39 -11.51
C ALA A 149 1.66 20.17 -12.17
N LEU A 150 2.89 20.00 -11.68
CA LEU A 150 4.09 20.58 -12.31
C LEU A 150 4.36 19.96 -13.68
N GLY A 151 4.31 18.62 -13.78
CA GLY A 151 4.52 17.89 -15.02
C GLY A 151 3.52 18.20 -16.13
N GLY A 152 2.31 18.63 -15.77
CA GLY A 152 1.24 19.01 -16.70
C GLY A 152 1.25 20.49 -17.11
N LYS A 153 2.14 21.33 -16.56
CA LYS A 153 2.25 22.75 -16.96
C LYS A 153 2.68 22.99 -18.42
N PRO A 154 3.61 22.21 -19.02
CA PRO A 154 4.02 22.41 -20.40
C PRO A 154 2.81 22.35 -21.34
N THR A 155 2.74 23.31 -22.27
CA THR A 155 1.63 23.38 -23.25
C THR A 155 1.93 22.60 -24.53
N ASN A 156 3.20 22.31 -24.79
CA ASN A 156 3.64 21.47 -25.88
C ASN A 156 3.80 20.01 -25.43
N THR A 157 3.50 19.09 -26.35
CA THR A 157 3.73 17.66 -26.17
C THR A 157 4.88 17.18 -27.06
N VAL A 158 5.49 16.07 -26.65
CA VAL A 158 6.45 15.31 -27.45
C VAL A 158 6.16 13.83 -27.34
N LYS A 159 6.60 13.05 -28.32
CA LYS A 159 6.65 11.60 -28.19
C LYS A 159 7.54 11.20 -27.01
N LEU A 160 7.09 10.25 -26.21
CA LEU A 160 7.84 9.74 -25.06
C LEU A 160 9.26 9.28 -25.44
N SER A 161 9.45 8.71 -26.62
CA SER A 161 10.76 8.31 -27.17
C SER A 161 11.76 9.45 -27.33
N VAL A 162 11.31 10.71 -27.31
CA VAL A 162 12.20 11.89 -27.32
C VAL A 162 12.81 12.11 -25.94
N LEU A 163 12.10 11.78 -24.86
CA LEU A 163 12.52 11.99 -23.48
C LEU A 163 13.36 10.84 -22.93
N CYS A 164 13.11 9.62 -23.40
CA CYS A 164 13.71 8.40 -22.88
C CYS A 164 13.95 7.33 -23.96
N GLU A 165 14.81 6.37 -23.63
CA GLU A 165 14.92 5.10 -24.33
C GLU A 165 14.40 3.94 -23.48
N ARG A 166 14.18 2.79 -24.10
CA ARG A 166 13.74 1.57 -23.41
C ARG A 166 14.93 0.65 -23.16
N SER A 167 15.23 0.37 -21.89
CA SER A 167 16.13 -0.71 -21.53
C SER A 167 15.47 -2.07 -21.73
N THR A 168 16.24 -3.02 -22.27
CA THR A 168 15.85 -4.43 -22.42
C THR A 168 16.87 -5.37 -21.78
N HIS A 169 17.69 -4.87 -20.85
CA HIS A 169 18.74 -5.66 -20.20
C HIS A 169 18.10 -6.73 -19.31
N SER A 170 17.99 -7.95 -19.84
CA SER A 170 17.40 -9.09 -19.14
C SER A 170 18.44 -9.75 -18.24
N ILE A 171 18.04 -10.05 -17.01
CA ILE A 171 18.82 -10.82 -16.04
C ILE A 171 18.02 -12.03 -15.56
N LYS A 172 18.74 -13.13 -15.30
CA LYS A 172 18.18 -14.31 -14.63
C LYS A 172 18.38 -14.13 -13.12
N PRO A 173 17.32 -14.10 -12.30
CA PRO A 173 17.48 -13.88 -10.87
C PRO A 173 18.39 -14.90 -10.18
N GLU A 174 18.33 -16.17 -10.63
CA GLU A 174 19.19 -17.26 -10.14
C GLU A 174 20.70 -17.03 -10.33
N THR A 175 21.12 -16.10 -11.20
CA THR A 175 22.53 -15.76 -11.42
C THR A 175 23.00 -14.57 -10.59
N ILE A 176 22.14 -13.96 -9.78
CA ILE A 176 22.49 -12.81 -8.93
C ILE A 176 23.16 -13.33 -7.67
N GLU A 177 24.43 -12.98 -7.47
CA GLU A 177 25.21 -13.35 -6.29
C GLU A 177 24.93 -12.38 -5.11
N ALA A 178 23.66 -12.28 -4.70
CA ALA A 178 23.24 -11.47 -3.56
C ALA A 178 22.21 -12.23 -2.71
N LYS A 179 22.17 -11.93 -1.40
CA LYS A 179 21.19 -12.54 -0.48
C LYS A 179 19.76 -12.05 -0.74
N ALA A 180 19.62 -10.85 -1.29
CA ALA A 180 18.34 -10.24 -1.59
C ALA A 180 18.45 -9.29 -2.78
N VAL A 181 17.31 -9.07 -3.44
CA VAL A 181 17.10 -8.05 -4.48
C VAL A 181 15.93 -7.15 -4.10
N LEU A 182 15.94 -5.91 -4.59
CA LEU A 182 14.75 -5.06 -4.63
C LEU A 182 13.98 -5.34 -5.92
N HIS A 183 12.84 -6.02 -5.79
CA HIS A 183 12.03 -6.48 -6.90
C HIS A 183 10.79 -5.59 -7.12
N TYR A 184 10.82 -4.87 -8.25
CA TYR A 184 9.74 -4.03 -8.74
C TYR A 184 8.75 -4.86 -9.56
N SER A 185 7.74 -5.41 -8.88
CA SER A 185 6.70 -6.26 -9.47
C SER A 185 5.31 -5.60 -9.44
N LEU A 186 4.33 -6.16 -10.16
CA LEU A 186 2.95 -5.66 -10.08
C LEU A 186 2.35 -5.86 -8.68
N PRO A 187 2.52 -7.04 -8.02
CA PRO A 187 2.10 -7.20 -6.63
C PRO A 187 2.78 -6.20 -5.68
N ALA A 188 4.09 -5.99 -5.84
CA ALA A 188 4.82 -5.01 -5.03
C ALA A 188 4.28 -3.58 -5.24
N PHE A 189 3.90 -3.22 -6.48
CA PHE A 189 3.29 -1.92 -6.76
C PHE A 189 1.97 -1.74 -6.02
N ASP A 190 1.12 -2.77 -6.06
CA ASP A 190 -0.18 -2.74 -5.38
C ASP A 190 -0.04 -2.71 -3.85
N LEU A 191 1.09 -3.19 -3.31
CA LEU A 191 1.47 -3.05 -1.89
C LEU A 191 2.16 -1.71 -1.57
N GLY A 192 2.61 -0.97 -2.57
CA GLY A 192 3.10 0.41 -2.45
C GLY A 192 4.60 0.56 -2.20
N ALA A 193 5.39 -0.51 -2.26
CA ALA A 193 6.86 -0.49 -2.14
C ALA A 193 7.49 -1.70 -2.87
N PRO A 194 8.74 -1.61 -3.40
CA PRO A 194 9.42 -2.75 -4.01
C PRO A 194 9.64 -3.87 -2.99
N ALA A 195 9.48 -5.13 -3.38
CA ALA A 195 9.64 -6.25 -2.45
C ALA A 195 11.12 -6.63 -2.29
N GLN A 196 11.56 -6.89 -1.06
CA GLN A 196 12.87 -7.51 -0.82
C GLN A 196 12.71 -9.02 -0.89
N GLU A 197 13.29 -9.65 -1.90
CA GLU A 197 13.10 -11.08 -2.20
C GLU A 197 14.45 -11.79 -2.38
N ASP A 198 14.51 -13.07 -2.03
CA ASP A 198 15.63 -13.94 -2.39
C ASP A 198 15.60 -14.17 -3.91
N PRO A 199 16.67 -13.82 -4.65
CA PRO A 199 16.73 -14.01 -6.10
C PRO A 199 16.43 -15.44 -6.56
N ALA A 200 16.79 -16.46 -5.77
CA ALA A 200 16.56 -17.87 -6.07
C ALA A 200 15.08 -18.25 -6.09
N THR A 201 14.21 -17.47 -5.41
CA THR A 201 12.76 -17.69 -5.40
C THR A 201 12.07 -17.15 -6.66
N ILE A 202 12.75 -16.29 -7.43
CA ILE A 202 12.20 -15.59 -8.59
C ILE A 202 12.49 -16.38 -9.87
N LYS A 203 11.51 -17.18 -10.32
CA LYS A 203 11.70 -18.16 -11.41
C LYS A 203 11.78 -17.60 -12.83
N SER A 204 11.29 -16.38 -13.08
CA SER A 204 11.26 -15.80 -14.43
C SER A 204 12.31 -14.70 -14.60
N ASN A 205 12.80 -14.54 -15.82
CA ASN A 205 13.71 -13.44 -16.17
C ASN A 205 13.10 -12.09 -15.78
N LYS A 206 13.98 -11.19 -15.37
CA LYS A 206 13.67 -9.81 -14.97
C LYS A 206 14.50 -8.84 -15.78
N PHE A 207 14.20 -7.56 -15.67
CA PHE A 207 15.07 -6.51 -16.18
C PHE A 207 15.98 -6.01 -15.06
N SER A 208 17.27 -5.87 -15.36
CA SER A 208 18.24 -5.25 -14.47
C SER A 208 18.03 -3.73 -14.44
N LEU A 209 18.03 -3.11 -13.26
CA LEU A 209 17.92 -1.67 -13.09
C LEU A 209 19.27 -1.09 -12.66
N GLU A 210 20.05 -0.65 -13.65
CA GLU A 210 21.42 -0.15 -13.45
C GLU A 210 21.52 1.38 -13.52
N HIS A 211 20.46 2.05 -13.98
CA HIS A 211 20.40 3.50 -14.12
C HIS A 211 19.04 4.04 -13.66
N PRO A 212 18.97 5.29 -13.15
CA PRO A 212 17.71 5.93 -12.82
C PRO A 212 16.71 5.83 -13.96
N CYS A 213 15.49 5.43 -13.65
CA CYS A 213 14.49 5.11 -14.65
C CYS A 213 13.05 5.29 -14.13
N VAL A 214 12.10 5.17 -15.06
CA VAL A 214 10.68 5.07 -14.78
C VAL A 214 10.18 3.72 -15.26
N LEU A 215 9.41 3.01 -14.44
CA LEU A 215 8.84 1.72 -14.80
C LEU A 215 7.36 1.88 -15.09
N LEU A 216 6.96 1.84 -16.36
CA LEU A 216 5.56 1.95 -16.77
C LEU A 216 4.99 0.57 -17.04
N SER A 217 3.88 0.20 -16.39
CA SER A 217 3.26 -1.10 -16.63
C SER A 217 2.62 -1.15 -18.00
N LYS A 218 2.92 -2.19 -18.77
CA LYS A 218 2.25 -2.46 -20.06
C LYS A 218 0.96 -3.28 -19.90
N LEU A 219 0.62 -3.68 -18.68
CA LEU A 219 -0.54 -4.53 -18.36
C LEU A 219 -1.65 -3.68 -17.75
N ASN A 220 -2.88 -3.86 -18.24
CA ASN A 220 -4.10 -3.25 -17.72
C ASN A 220 -3.96 -1.73 -17.53
N PRO A 221 -3.79 -0.93 -18.62
CA PRO A 221 -3.55 0.51 -18.53
C PRO A 221 -4.63 1.29 -17.76
N HIS A 222 -5.86 0.76 -17.68
CA HIS A 222 -6.94 1.30 -16.83
C HIS A 222 -6.66 1.29 -15.33
N THR A 223 -5.62 0.58 -14.90
CA THR A 223 -5.06 0.68 -13.55
C THR A 223 -3.63 1.21 -13.70
N PRO A 224 -3.44 2.55 -13.66
CA PRO A 224 -2.12 3.16 -13.85
C PRO A 224 -1.11 2.64 -12.83
N ARG A 225 -0.02 2.04 -13.31
CA ARG A 225 1.10 1.60 -12.46
C ARG A 225 2.41 2.14 -13.01
N ILE A 226 2.99 3.09 -12.27
CA ILE A 226 4.26 3.74 -12.62
C ILE A 226 5.14 3.83 -11.38
N TRP A 227 6.31 3.20 -11.43
CA TRP A 227 7.36 3.45 -10.45
C TRP A 227 8.26 4.60 -10.91
N SER A 228 8.67 5.45 -9.98
CA SER A 228 9.84 6.29 -10.14
C SER A 228 11.02 5.62 -9.44
N VAL A 229 12.17 5.53 -10.13
CA VAL A 229 13.41 4.96 -9.59
C VAL A 229 14.51 6.00 -9.80
N PRO A 230 14.62 7.03 -8.95
CA PRO A 230 15.52 8.18 -9.16
C PRO A 230 16.96 7.86 -8.79
N VAL A 231 17.16 6.88 -7.92
CA VAL A 231 18.47 6.49 -7.39
C VAL A 231 18.57 4.98 -7.49
N ILE A 232 19.73 4.50 -7.92
CA ILE A 232 20.07 3.08 -7.91
C ILE A 232 20.82 2.78 -6.61
N ASN A 233 20.36 1.76 -5.90
CA ASN A 233 21.01 1.26 -4.71
C ASN A 233 22.21 0.39 -5.14
N GLU A 234 23.42 0.78 -4.72
CA GLU A 234 24.64 0.05 -5.05
C GLU A 234 24.86 -1.19 -4.16
N ASP A 235 24.25 -1.22 -2.98
CA ASP A 235 24.40 -2.30 -2.00
C ASP A 235 23.44 -3.47 -2.26
N VAL A 236 22.28 -3.18 -2.87
CA VAL A 236 21.23 -4.18 -3.13
C VAL A 236 20.82 -4.13 -4.61
N PRO A 237 21.05 -5.21 -5.39
CA PRO A 237 20.65 -5.24 -6.79
C PRO A 237 19.15 -5.02 -6.99
N MET A 238 18.81 -4.21 -7.98
CA MET A 238 17.45 -3.79 -8.27
C MET A 238 16.96 -4.41 -9.58
N ILE A 239 15.79 -5.03 -9.56
CA ILE A 239 15.23 -5.72 -10.74
C ILE A 239 13.75 -5.41 -10.93
N ALA A 240 13.30 -5.36 -12.18
CA ALA A 240 11.90 -5.14 -12.53
C ALA A 240 11.26 -6.36 -13.21
N SER A 241 9.98 -6.58 -12.92
CA SER A 241 9.15 -7.53 -13.66
C SER A 241 9.16 -7.22 -15.16
N SER A 242 9.13 -8.26 -15.99
CA SER A 242 9.01 -8.12 -17.45
C SER A 242 7.67 -7.53 -17.90
N GLU A 243 6.73 -7.33 -16.97
CA GLU A 243 5.47 -6.59 -17.15
C GLU A 243 5.65 -5.06 -17.18
N PHE A 244 6.79 -4.56 -16.74
CA PHE A 244 7.14 -3.15 -16.87
C PHE A 244 7.94 -2.88 -18.14
N VAL A 245 7.76 -1.68 -18.69
CA VAL A 245 8.67 -1.08 -19.66
C VAL A 245 9.64 -0.19 -18.88
N VAL A 246 10.93 -0.51 -18.94
CA VAL A 246 11.99 0.24 -18.26
C VAL A 246 12.37 1.44 -19.13
N LEU A 247 11.96 2.63 -18.73
CA LEU A 247 12.20 3.89 -19.45
C LEU A 247 13.38 4.62 -18.81
N GLN A 248 14.50 4.68 -19.52
CA GLN A 248 15.70 5.38 -19.09
C GLN A 248 15.74 6.78 -19.72
N PRO A 249 15.81 7.86 -18.93
CA PRO A 249 15.81 9.22 -19.44
C PRO A 249 17.06 9.48 -20.29
N THR A 250 16.90 10.13 -21.43
CA THR A 250 18.00 10.45 -22.38
C THR A 250 18.18 11.95 -22.58
N THR A 251 17.08 12.71 -22.65
CA THR A 251 17.12 14.16 -22.90
C THR A 251 16.53 15.01 -21.76
N CYS A 252 16.13 14.38 -20.66
CA CYS A 252 15.57 15.01 -19.48
C CYS A 252 16.12 14.37 -18.20
N ARG A 253 15.83 14.96 -17.03
CA ARG A 253 16.10 14.30 -15.73
C ARG A 253 15.05 13.21 -15.46
N GLN A 254 15.38 12.23 -14.59
CA GLN A 254 14.42 11.19 -14.19
C GLN A 254 13.12 11.81 -13.67
N ALA A 255 13.18 12.75 -12.72
CA ALA A 255 12.00 13.41 -12.16
C ALA A 255 11.08 14.05 -13.23
N GLN A 256 11.66 14.61 -14.29
CA GLN A 256 10.92 15.16 -15.43
C GLN A 256 10.22 14.04 -16.22
N LEU A 257 10.92 12.94 -16.51
CA LEU A 257 10.33 11.76 -17.15
C LEU A 257 9.19 11.15 -16.32
N PHE A 258 9.35 11.06 -15.01
CA PHE A 258 8.30 10.57 -14.11
C PHE A 258 7.07 11.48 -14.15
N ALA A 259 7.27 12.80 -14.08
CA ALA A 259 6.17 13.75 -14.15
C ALA A 259 5.45 13.73 -15.50
N ALA A 260 6.18 13.58 -16.61
CA ALA A 260 5.62 13.47 -17.96
C ALA A 260 4.77 12.19 -18.12
N THR A 261 5.22 11.07 -17.55
CA THR A 261 4.54 9.78 -17.64
C THR A 261 3.40 9.63 -16.63
N ALA A 262 3.42 10.36 -15.51
CA ALA A 262 2.38 10.31 -14.48
C ALA A 262 1.05 10.97 -14.89
N GLN A 263 0.96 11.54 -16.09
CA GLN A 263 -0.22 12.27 -16.57
C GLN A 263 -1.39 11.32 -16.89
N PRO A 264 -2.62 11.62 -16.46
CA PRO A 264 -3.81 10.82 -16.76
C PRO A 264 -4.05 10.60 -18.26
N GLU A 265 -3.74 11.59 -19.08
CA GLU A 265 -3.94 11.58 -20.53
C GLU A 265 -3.17 10.46 -21.21
N LEU A 266 -1.97 10.14 -20.71
CA LEU A 266 -1.18 9.02 -21.22
C LEU A 266 -1.95 7.70 -21.03
N PHE A 267 -2.52 7.47 -19.84
CA PHE A 267 -3.26 6.23 -19.56
C PHE A 267 -4.56 6.13 -20.34
N HIS A 268 -5.29 7.23 -20.48
CA HIS A 268 -6.48 7.27 -21.34
C HIS A 268 -6.13 6.92 -22.80
N HIS A 269 -5.00 7.41 -23.31
CA HIS A 269 -4.53 7.04 -24.63
C HIS A 269 -4.15 5.55 -24.70
N LEU A 270 -3.35 5.05 -23.75
CA LEU A 270 -2.94 3.65 -23.70
C LEU A 270 -4.12 2.68 -23.59
N GLU A 271 -5.17 3.04 -22.86
CA GLU A 271 -6.44 2.30 -22.80
C GLU A 271 -7.16 2.26 -24.16
N SER A 272 -7.11 3.34 -24.94
CA SER A 272 -7.72 3.36 -26.27
C SER A 272 -7.04 2.40 -27.25
N LEU A 273 -5.79 2.02 -26.98
CA LEU A 273 -5.00 1.10 -27.79
C LEU A 273 -5.24 -0.38 -27.45
N THR A 274 -5.88 -0.67 -26.31
CA THR A 274 -6.16 -2.04 -25.89
C THR A 274 -7.50 -2.53 -26.45
N GLY A 275 -7.45 -3.16 -27.63
CA GLY A 275 -8.62 -3.79 -28.25
C GLY A 275 -8.99 -5.14 -27.61
N GLY A 276 -9.98 -5.17 -26.71
CA GLY A 276 -10.52 -6.41 -26.15
C GLY A 276 -11.80 -6.19 -25.33
N THR A 277 -12.75 -7.13 -25.41
CA THR A 277 -14.03 -7.08 -24.67
C THR A 277 -13.85 -7.35 -23.17
N SER A 278 -12.76 -8.00 -22.77
CA SER A 278 -12.36 -8.16 -21.36
C SER A 278 -11.47 -7.01 -20.93
N LYS A 279 -11.82 -6.33 -19.84
CA LYS A 279 -10.97 -5.30 -19.19
C LYS A 279 -9.74 -5.89 -18.48
N SER A 280 -9.66 -7.22 -18.32
CA SER A 280 -8.53 -7.90 -17.65
C SER A 280 -7.52 -8.48 -18.64
N HIS A 281 -6.25 -8.47 -18.26
CA HIS A 281 -5.09 -8.96 -19.03
C HIS A 281 -4.85 -8.26 -20.37
N GLN A 282 -5.29 -7.02 -20.50
CA GLN A 282 -5.03 -6.20 -21.67
C GLN A 282 -3.58 -5.71 -21.66
N ARG A 283 -2.90 -5.74 -22.81
CA ARG A 283 -1.50 -5.35 -22.92
C ARG A 283 -1.29 -4.31 -24.02
N VAL A 284 -0.49 -3.29 -23.73
CA VAL A 284 -0.02 -2.33 -24.72
C VAL A 284 1.38 -2.72 -25.19
N ARG A 285 1.70 -2.49 -26.46
CA ARG A 285 3.05 -2.79 -26.96
C ARG A 285 4.01 -1.70 -26.48
N PRO A 286 5.25 -2.02 -26.08
CA PRO A 286 6.22 -1.01 -25.68
C PRO A 286 6.50 0.04 -26.76
N ALA A 287 6.40 -0.32 -28.04
CA ALA A 287 6.54 0.63 -29.15
C ALA A 287 5.44 1.70 -29.11
N ASP A 288 4.20 1.31 -28.83
CA ASP A 288 3.07 2.23 -28.76
C ASP A 288 3.20 3.18 -27.54
N ILE A 289 3.71 2.66 -26.41
CA ILE A 289 4.07 3.48 -25.23
C ILE A 289 5.10 4.55 -25.62
N LEU A 290 6.17 4.16 -26.31
CA LEU A 290 7.23 5.08 -26.71
C LEU A 290 6.77 6.13 -27.74
N THR A 291 5.78 5.82 -28.57
CA THR A 291 5.24 6.79 -29.54
C THR A 291 4.08 7.63 -29.00
N SER A 292 3.66 7.41 -27.75
CA SER A 292 2.61 8.20 -27.10
C SER A 292 3.08 9.63 -26.83
N GLU A 293 2.18 10.59 -26.99
CA GLU A 293 2.43 12.01 -26.70
C GLU A 293 2.33 12.25 -25.18
N VAL A 294 3.32 12.96 -24.63
CA VAL A 294 3.38 13.39 -23.22
C VAL A 294 3.81 14.86 -23.15
N PRO A 295 3.51 15.61 -22.07
CA PRO A 295 4.01 16.98 -21.93
C PRO A 295 5.54 17.04 -22.02
N ASP A 296 6.06 18.06 -22.71
CA ASP A 296 7.51 18.26 -22.82
C ASP A 296 8.07 18.89 -21.55
N THR A 297 8.28 18.08 -20.51
CA THR A 297 8.76 18.54 -19.20
C THR A 297 10.14 19.18 -19.22
N ARG A 298 10.89 19.12 -20.35
CA ARG A 298 12.17 19.84 -20.52
C ARG A 298 11.97 21.34 -20.62
N THR A 299 10.77 21.81 -20.97
CA THR A 299 10.45 23.24 -21.06
C THR A 299 10.12 23.88 -19.72
N LEU A 300 10.06 23.09 -18.63
CA LEU A 300 9.92 23.62 -17.29
C LEU A 300 11.09 24.56 -16.96
N SER A 301 10.82 25.60 -16.19
CA SER A 301 11.88 26.48 -15.69
C SER A 301 12.88 25.72 -14.82
N ALA A 302 14.06 26.31 -14.59
CA ALA A 302 15.06 25.72 -13.71
C ALA A 302 14.53 25.52 -12.28
N GLU A 303 13.76 26.48 -11.76
CA GLU A 303 13.14 26.42 -10.44
C GLU A 303 12.10 25.29 -10.35
N GLU A 304 11.23 25.16 -11.34
CA GLU A 304 10.24 24.08 -11.39
C GLU A 304 10.91 22.71 -11.53
N SER A 305 11.97 22.62 -12.33
CA SER A 305 12.74 21.39 -12.50
C SER A 305 13.41 20.96 -11.18
N GLN A 306 13.96 21.92 -10.43
CA GLN A 306 14.56 21.64 -9.12
C GLN A 306 13.50 21.22 -8.10
N MET A 307 12.36 21.92 -8.08
CA MET A 307 11.22 21.57 -7.22
C MET A 307 10.71 20.17 -7.52
N LEU A 308 10.62 19.80 -8.80
CA LEU A 308 10.20 18.48 -9.23
C LEU A 308 11.14 17.37 -8.75
N GLU A 309 12.45 17.61 -8.83
CA GLU A 309 13.47 16.70 -8.32
C GLU A 309 13.35 16.51 -6.80
N SER A 310 13.24 17.61 -6.05
CA SER A 310 13.06 17.56 -4.60
C SER A 310 11.78 16.84 -4.18
N LEU A 311 10.66 17.10 -4.88
CA LEU A 311 9.40 16.41 -4.63
C LEU A 311 9.48 14.91 -4.94
N THR A 312 10.15 14.54 -6.04
CA THR A 312 10.32 13.14 -6.44
C THR A 312 11.18 12.38 -5.44
N LEU A 313 12.30 12.96 -5.00
CA LEU A 313 13.14 12.37 -3.95
C LEU A 313 12.37 12.22 -2.63
N ARG A 314 11.56 13.22 -2.25
CA ARG A 314 10.71 13.14 -1.06
C ARG A 314 9.61 12.07 -1.19
N PHE A 315 9.02 11.92 -2.37
CA PHE A 315 8.03 10.88 -2.65
C PHE A 315 8.64 9.49 -2.43
N GLU A 316 9.83 9.23 -2.99
CA GLU A 316 10.51 7.94 -2.81
C GLU A 316 11.01 7.73 -1.38
N SER A 317 11.52 8.76 -0.71
CA SER A 317 11.95 8.61 0.70
C SER A 317 10.77 8.19 1.60
N LEU A 318 9.56 8.71 1.33
CA LEU A 318 8.35 8.31 2.05
C LEU A 318 7.92 6.87 1.73
N VAL A 319 8.18 6.37 0.52
CA VAL A 319 7.95 4.96 0.16
C VAL A 319 8.86 4.05 0.99
N VAL A 320 10.17 4.37 1.03
CA VAL A 320 11.16 3.60 1.80
C VAL A 320 10.85 3.63 3.29
N GLU A 321 10.58 4.81 3.85
CA GLU A 321 10.23 4.98 5.27
C GLU A 321 8.97 4.17 5.63
N ASN A 322 7.93 4.21 4.78
CA ASN A 322 6.72 3.41 5.02
C ASN A 322 6.95 1.91 4.94
N GLN A 323 7.80 1.46 4.03
CA GLN A 323 8.14 0.05 3.96
C GLN A 323 8.83 -0.42 5.24
N ALA A 324 9.78 0.37 5.75
CA ALA A 324 10.44 0.08 7.03
C ALA A 324 9.43 0.05 8.19
N LEU A 325 8.56 1.06 8.30
CA LEU A 325 7.54 1.13 9.35
C LEU A 325 6.56 -0.05 9.31
N VAL A 326 6.08 -0.43 8.12
CA VAL A 326 5.19 -1.59 7.95
C VAL A 326 5.90 -2.87 8.38
N ARG A 327 7.15 -3.06 7.97
CA ARG A 327 7.96 -4.22 8.38
C ARG A 327 8.13 -4.26 9.89
N THR A 328 8.54 -3.16 10.52
CA THR A 328 8.70 -3.06 11.97
C THR A 328 7.40 -3.37 12.71
N ARG A 329 6.27 -2.81 12.26
CA ARG A 329 4.97 -3.10 12.85
C ARG A 329 4.61 -4.57 12.73
N ASP A 330 4.78 -5.17 11.56
CA ASP A 330 4.42 -6.56 11.29
C ASP A 330 5.33 -7.54 12.06
N GLU A 331 6.59 -7.15 12.35
CA GLU A 331 7.52 -7.89 13.22
C GLU A 331 7.14 -7.76 14.71
N LEU A 332 6.83 -6.55 15.18
CA LEU A 332 6.52 -6.28 16.60
C LEU A 332 5.15 -6.78 17.02
N LEU A 333 4.13 -6.66 16.17
CA LEU A 333 2.74 -7.03 16.47
C LEU A 333 2.63 -8.44 17.10
N PRO A 334 3.12 -9.52 16.48
CA PRO A 334 2.99 -10.86 17.07
C PRO A 334 3.82 -11.03 18.36
N LEU A 335 4.97 -10.36 18.47
CA LEU A 335 5.85 -10.46 19.64
C LEU A 335 5.21 -9.79 20.87
N LEU A 336 4.68 -8.58 20.70
CA LEU A 336 3.97 -7.83 21.74
C LEU A 336 2.65 -8.51 22.11
N MET A 337 1.85 -8.95 21.12
CA MET A 337 0.58 -9.65 21.38
C MET A 337 0.76 -10.99 22.11
N SER A 338 1.92 -11.64 21.96
CA SER A 338 2.23 -12.90 22.66
C SER A 338 2.93 -12.71 24.01
N GLY A 339 3.34 -11.48 24.35
CA GLY A 339 4.14 -11.19 25.55
C GLY A 339 5.57 -11.75 25.48
N ARG A 340 6.10 -12.01 24.28
CA ARG A 340 7.49 -12.46 24.09
C ARG A 340 8.50 -11.35 24.33
N ILE A 341 8.08 -10.12 24.08
CA ILE A 341 8.82 -8.90 24.40
C ILE A 341 7.85 -7.91 25.04
N THR A 342 8.38 -7.03 25.87
CA THR A 342 7.70 -5.86 26.40
C THR A 342 7.89 -4.66 25.49
N VAL A 343 7.10 -3.61 25.72
CA VAL A 343 7.26 -2.32 25.03
C VAL A 343 8.64 -1.72 25.31
N GLY A 344 9.14 -1.80 26.55
CA GLY A 344 10.47 -1.30 26.90
C GLY A 344 11.60 -2.01 26.15
N GLU A 345 11.56 -3.35 26.06
CA GLU A 345 12.55 -4.11 25.28
C GLU A 345 12.51 -3.78 23.78
N ALA A 346 11.32 -3.48 23.24
CA ALA A 346 11.18 -3.05 21.86
C ALA A 346 11.75 -1.64 21.62
N GLU A 347 11.58 -0.72 22.58
CA GLU A 347 12.18 0.62 22.55
C GLU A 347 13.70 0.57 22.65
N ASP A 348 14.23 -0.21 23.60
CA ASP A 348 15.68 -0.39 23.79
C ASP A 348 16.34 -0.94 22.51
N ALA A 349 15.73 -1.95 21.87
CA ALA A 349 16.23 -2.51 20.62
C ALA A 349 16.21 -1.50 19.46
N ALA A 350 15.22 -0.60 19.44
CA ALA A 350 15.15 0.46 18.44
C ALA A 350 16.23 1.53 18.65
N ASP A 351 16.50 1.89 19.91
CA ASP A 351 17.54 2.86 20.27
C ASP A 351 18.94 2.32 19.98
N GLU A 352 19.19 1.02 20.26
CA GLU A 352 20.44 0.36 19.88
C GLU A 352 20.65 0.39 18.35
N ALA A 353 19.64 0.01 17.57
CA ALA A 353 19.72 0.05 16.11
C ALA A 353 19.95 1.47 15.55
N ALA A 354 19.31 2.48 16.15
CA ALA A 354 19.50 3.88 15.77
C ALA A 354 20.88 4.45 16.15
N SER A 355 21.56 3.85 17.13
CA SER A 355 22.92 4.23 17.52
C SER A 355 24.01 3.61 16.62
N GLU A 356 23.67 2.53 15.91
CA GLU A 356 24.57 1.80 15.00
C GLU A 356 24.43 2.20 13.52
N SER A 357 23.42 3.01 13.17
CA SER A 357 23.15 3.50 11.81
C SER A 357 23.46 4.97 11.63
#